data_AF-A0A968B5R2-F1
#
_entry.id   AF-A0A968B5R2-F1
#
_cell.length_a   1.000
_cell.length_b   1.000
_cell.length_c   1.000
_cell.angle_alpha   90.00
_cell.angle_beta   90.00
_cell.angle_gamma   90.00
#
_symmetry.space_group_name_H-M   'P 1'
#
loop_
_entity.id
_entity.type
_entity.pdbx_description
1 polymer ?
#
loop_
_entity_poly.entity_id
_entity_poly.type
_entity_poly.pdbx_seq_one_letter_code
_entity_poly.pdbx_strand_id
1 'polypeptide(L)'
;MKFIERNSNQVGKITILVMVFLCVNTAVALLDGSGTQEDPWLIQSLDDFNDFAADANYWAGFTRLETDVNLAGKTYTTAVISLDTDNTNYTFEGNPFLGIFDGAGHRINNLTIDDGGVGNDYLGLFGYTENGQINNLSVENITIKVVEESYFTGGLAGFNDTTTVTNCYVSGEISAVRYSRVIGGMIGRNIDGEIANCSTANNVYPGEHTTEVGGLIGSNVNGVITNCYTTGAVSGEYMSNELGGLIGRCNDGTITDCYTTGNVSGYMQLGGLVGHNVDNIVTNCYATGTLTGGVWGIGGLIGENAYAQINNCSAVGAIFGEHYSTRLGGLIGYNNGSAGGGTVMNCFATGTVTGGDFSEILGGLIGDNVYATTINSYATGAVISGDSSGLIGGLVGENHYSNINDCYTKASVVSGDNSDSIGGLVGYNRYSIYQEIGVIRNCYAISEVLVGNNSQNIGGFAGYINNIEHINGVWNIETSGLIDGVGNQNPDPAGVTGKTTAEMHQQSTFTNWDFINVWNIGENQTYPYLRVYLPSDINKDGIVNFLDLSITANQWIQEQ
;
A
#
# COMPACT_ATOMS: atom_id res chain seq x y z
N MET A 1 -82.87 -54.89 -5.16
CA MET A 1 -82.44 -55.28 -6.53
C MET A 1 -83.38 -54.60 -7.52
N LYS A 2 -82.82 -54.00 -8.59
CA LYS A 2 -83.47 -53.35 -9.75
C LYS A 2 -83.79 -51.85 -9.67
N PHE A 3 -82.83 -51.10 -10.22
CA PHE A 3 -82.95 -50.06 -11.26
C PHE A 3 -84.23 -49.21 -11.32
N ILE A 4 -84.04 -47.90 -11.18
CA ILE A 4 -84.98 -46.85 -11.60
C ILE A 4 -84.35 -46.14 -12.81
N GLU A 5 -84.99 -46.24 -13.96
CA GLU A 5 -84.75 -45.39 -15.13
C GLU A 5 -85.72 -44.20 -15.18
N ARG A 6 -85.13 -43.06 -15.55
CA ARG A 6 -85.63 -41.80 -16.11
C ARG A 6 -87.14 -41.61 -16.39
N ASN A 7 -87.64 -40.42 -16.03
CA ASN A 7 -88.07 -39.38 -16.99
C ASN A 7 -88.37 -38.06 -16.27
N SER A 8 -87.56 -37.03 -16.50
CA SER A 8 -87.75 -35.93 -17.47
C SER A 8 -88.67 -34.83 -16.93
N ASN A 9 -88.11 -33.65 -16.62
CA ASN A 9 -88.77 -32.38 -16.88
C ASN A 9 -87.87 -31.15 -16.63
N GLN A 10 -87.95 -30.25 -17.60
CA GLN A 10 -87.83 -28.79 -17.51
C GLN A 10 -86.44 -28.14 -17.66
N VAL A 11 -86.36 -27.46 -18.81
CA VAL A 11 -85.35 -26.52 -19.27
C VAL A 11 -85.39 -25.24 -18.42
N GLY A 12 -84.30 -24.94 -17.73
CA GLY A 12 -84.04 -23.65 -17.08
C GLY A 12 -82.81 -22.99 -17.71
N LYS A 13 -82.98 -21.74 -18.15
CA LYS A 13 -81.94 -20.90 -18.78
C LYS A 13 -80.70 -20.79 -17.90
N ILE A 14 -79.53 -21.17 -18.43
CA ILE A 14 -78.22 -20.90 -17.83
C ILE A 14 -77.68 -19.62 -18.45
N THR A 15 -77.59 -18.57 -17.63
CA THR A 15 -76.83 -17.35 -17.92
C THR A 15 -75.35 -17.72 -17.90
N ILE A 16 -74.68 -17.68 -19.06
CA ILE A 16 -73.23 -17.86 -19.16
C ILE A 16 -72.57 -16.55 -18.70
N LEU A 17 -72.03 -16.56 -17.48
CA LEU A 17 -71.12 -15.53 -16.99
C LEU A 17 -69.76 -15.78 -17.65
N VAL A 18 -69.42 -14.99 -18.68
CA VAL A 18 -68.06 -14.98 -19.24
C VAL A 18 -67.18 -14.24 -18.24
N MET A 19 -66.46 -14.99 -17.40
CA MET A 19 -65.31 -14.44 -16.66
C MET A 19 -64.21 -14.16 -17.67
N VAL A 20 -64.07 -12.89 -18.04
CA VAL A 20 -62.86 -12.38 -18.69
C VAL A 20 -61.78 -12.38 -17.61
N PHE A 21 -60.89 -13.37 -17.63
CA PHE A 21 -59.60 -13.25 -16.97
C PHE A 21 -58.83 -12.14 -17.69
N LEU A 22 -58.80 -10.93 -17.10
CA LEU A 22 -57.72 -10.00 -17.38
C LEU A 22 -56.45 -10.65 -16.85
N CYS A 23 -55.73 -11.34 -17.72
CA CYS A 23 -54.34 -11.66 -17.49
C CYS A 23 -53.62 -10.31 -17.56
N VAL A 24 -53.37 -9.69 -16.40
CA VAL A 24 -52.41 -8.59 -16.32
C VAL A 24 -51.06 -9.27 -16.53
N ASN A 25 -50.65 -9.33 -17.78
CA ASN A 25 -49.32 -9.78 -18.14
C ASN A 25 -48.38 -8.64 -17.74
N THR A 26 -48.04 -8.55 -16.45
CA THR A 26 -46.76 -7.95 -16.08
C THR A 26 -45.73 -8.94 -16.59
N ALA A 27 -45.35 -8.81 -17.86
CA ALA A 27 -44.15 -9.44 -18.36
C ALA A 27 -43.02 -8.88 -17.50
N VAL A 28 -42.62 -9.65 -16.47
CA VAL A 28 -41.33 -9.45 -15.83
C VAL A 28 -40.35 -9.62 -16.97
N ALA A 29 -39.64 -8.55 -17.33
CA ALA A 29 -38.52 -8.67 -18.26
C ALA A 29 -37.52 -9.63 -17.61
N LEU A 30 -37.45 -10.83 -18.17
CA LEU A 30 -36.52 -11.86 -17.75
C LEU A 30 -35.29 -11.69 -18.62
N LEU A 31 -34.13 -11.61 -17.97
CA LEU A 31 -32.86 -11.73 -18.65
C LEU A 31 -32.81 -13.05 -19.42
N ASP A 32 -32.20 -13.04 -20.60
CA ASP A 32 -31.92 -14.27 -21.33
C ASP A 32 -30.96 -15.14 -20.51
N GLY A 33 -31.21 -16.46 -20.48
CA GLY A 33 -30.45 -17.44 -19.70
C GLY A 33 -31.22 -18.04 -18.54
N SER A 34 -30.53 -18.81 -17.69
CA SER A 34 -31.09 -19.43 -16.48
C SER A 34 -30.25 -19.20 -15.22
N GLY A 35 -29.17 -18.43 -15.33
CA GLY A 35 -28.27 -18.12 -14.23
C GLY A 35 -27.32 -19.25 -13.84
N THR A 36 -27.17 -20.27 -14.70
CA THR A 36 -26.24 -21.38 -14.50
C THR A 36 -24.92 -21.13 -15.22
N GLN A 37 -23.87 -21.89 -14.92
CA GLN A 37 -22.57 -21.72 -15.57
C GLN A 37 -22.64 -21.97 -17.08
N GLU A 38 -23.43 -22.96 -17.51
CA GLU A 38 -23.63 -23.28 -18.93
C GLU A 38 -24.59 -22.33 -19.64
N ASP A 39 -25.46 -21.64 -18.90
CA ASP A 39 -26.52 -20.78 -19.40
C ASP A 39 -26.70 -19.55 -18.47
N PRO A 40 -25.73 -18.61 -18.47
CA PRO A 40 -25.72 -17.46 -17.58
C PRO A 40 -26.80 -16.44 -17.96
N TRP A 41 -27.19 -15.59 -17.02
CA TRP A 41 -27.96 -14.39 -17.32
C TRP A 41 -27.15 -13.47 -18.23
N LEU A 42 -27.70 -13.10 -19.39
CA LEU A 42 -27.01 -12.28 -20.39
C LEU A 42 -27.43 -10.82 -20.29
N ILE A 43 -26.45 -9.92 -20.19
CA ILE A 43 -26.67 -8.48 -20.27
C ILE A 43 -26.24 -8.01 -21.67
N GLN A 44 -27.23 -7.78 -22.54
CA GLN A 44 -27.01 -7.45 -23.96
C GLN A 44 -27.34 -5.99 -24.28
N SER A 45 -27.83 -5.24 -23.29
CA SER A 45 -28.22 -3.85 -23.41
C SER A 45 -28.19 -3.12 -22.06
N LEU A 46 -28.35 -1.80 -22.10
CA LEU A 46 -28.54 -0.99 -20.88
C LEU A 46 -29.84 -1.36 -20.14
N ASP A 47 -30.88 -1.75 -20.86
CA ASP A 47 -32.15 -2.14 -20.25
C ASP A 47 -31.99 -3.45 -19.47
N ASP A 48 -31.29 -4.45 -20.04
CA ASP A 48 -30.95 -5.70 -19.34
C ASP A 48 -30.12 -5.42 -18.08
N PHE A 49 -29.14 -4.52 -18.17
CA PHE A 49 -28.36 -4.12 -16.99
C PHE A 49 -29.22 -3.48 -15.91
N ASN A 50 -30.17 -2.62 -16.28
CA ASN A 50 -31.10 -2.02 -15.33
C ASN A 50 -32.03 -3.05 -14.69
N ASP A 51 -32.52 -4.04 -15.46
CA ASP A 51 -33.35 -5.13 -14.96
C ASP A 51 -32.56 -6.02 -14.00
N PHE A 52 -31.31 -6.36 -14.34
CA PHE A 52 -30.39 -7.08 -13.46
C PHE A 52 -30.14 -6.33 -12.14
N ALA A 53 -29.87 -5.03 -12.22
CA ALA A 53 -29.57 -4.20 -11.06
C ALA A 53 -30.80 -3.93 -10.17
N ALA A 54 -32.02 -4.11 -10.69
CA ALA A 54 -33.25 -3.85 -9.95
C ALA A 54 -33.82 -5.10 -9.23
N ASP A 55 -33.38 -6.31 -9.60
CA ASP A 55 -33.93 -7.56 -9.06
C ASP A 55 -32.86 -8.46 -8.45
N ALA A 56 -32.90 -8.60 -7.12
CA ALA A 56 -31.99 -9.42 -6.34
C ALA A 56 -32.06 -10.93 -6.67
N ASN A 57 -33.11 -11.40 -7.36
CA ASN A 57 -33.22 -12.80 -7.79
C ASN A 57 -32.10 -13.21 -8.77
N TYR A 58 -31.45 -12.25 -9.44
CA TYR A 58 -30.32 -12.54 -10.34
C TYR A 58 -28.98 -12.66 -9.61
N TRP A 59 -28.85 -12.09 -8.40
CA TRP A 59 -27.56 -11.84 -7.75
C TRP A 59 -26.89 -13.06 -7.12
N ALA A 60 -27.53 -14.23 -7.14
CA ALA A 60 -26.92 -15.50 -6.75
C ALA A 60 -26.52 -16.39 -7.95
N GLY A 61 -26.86 -15.98 -9.17
CA GLY A 61 -26.58 -16.73 -10.39
C GLY A 61 -25.28 -16.33 -11.09
N PHE A 62 -25.00 -17.02 -12.21
CA PHE A 62 -23.97 -16.63 -13.16
C PHE A 62 -24.55 -15.57 -14.11
N THR A 63 -23.85 -14.45 -14.24
CA THR A 63 -24.22 -13.31 -15.11
C THR A 63 -23.02 -12.96 -15.99
N ARG A 64 -23.28 -12.66 -17.28
CA ARG A 64 -22.23 -12.27 -18.23
C ARG A 64 -22.65 -11.05 -19.06
N LEU A 65 -21.72 -10.12 -19.24
CA LEU A 65 -21.88 -9.03 -20.21
C LEU A 65 -21.64 -9.55 -21.64
N GLU A 66 -22.52 -9.17 -22.57
CA GLU A 66 -22.37 -9.40 -24.01
C GLU A 66 -22.11 -8.09 -24.79
N THR A 67 -22.15 -6.96 -24.09
CA THR A 67 -21.88 -5.63 -24.63
C THR A 67 -21.33 -4.71 -23.55
N ASP A 68 -20.66 -3.64 -23.98
CA ASP A 68 -20.40 -2.50 -23.10
C ASP A 68 -21.73 -1.85 -22.67
N VAL A 69 -21.80 -1.42 -21.41
CA VAL A 69 -22.94 -0.72 -20.81
C VAL A 69 -22.55 0.73 -20.51
N ASN A 70 -23.42 1.68 -20.84
CA ASN A 70 -23.19 3.11 -20.60
C ASN A 70 -24.26 3.68 -19.67
N LEU A 71 -23.84 4.13 -18.49
CA LEU A 71 -24.72 4.68 -17.44
C LEU A 71 -24.89 6.20 -17.51
N ALA A 72 -24.38 6.86 -18.56
CA ALA A 72 -24.44 8.30 -18.71
C ALA A 72 -25.87 8.84 -18.63
N GLY A 73 -26.03 9.97 -17.93
CA GLY A 73 -27.31 10.65 -17.77
C GLY A 73 -28.16 10.16 -16.59
N LYS A 74 -27.71 9.13 -15.87
CA LYS A 74 -28.32 8.67 -14.61
C LYS A 74 -27.37 8.95 -13.45
N THR A 75 -27.90 9.61 -12.41
CA THR A 75 -27.21 9.80 -11.13
C THR A 75 -27.87 8.89 -10.11
N TYR A 76 -27.07 8.04 -9.50
CA TYR A 76 -27.48 7.18 -8.40
C TYR A 76 -27.18 7.87 -7.06
N THR A 77 -27.97 7.57 -6.04
CA THR A 77 -27.71 8.04 -4.66
C THR A 77 -27.14 6.94 -3.78
N THR A 78 -27.20 5.68 -4.22
CA THR A 78 -26.72 4.47 -3.53
C THR A 78 -25.79 3.70 -4.47
N ALA A 79 -25.29 2.54 -4.02
CA ALA A 79 -24.77 1.56 -4.97
C ALA A 79 -25.81 1.15 -6.02
N VAL A 80 -25.32 0.69 -7.17
CA VAL A 80 -26.16 0.30 -8.32
C VAL A 80 -26.76 -1.10 -8.13
N ILE A 81 -25.93 -2.04 -7.68
CA ILE A 81 -26.25 -3.45 -7.41
C ILE A 81 -26.02 -3.70 -5.92
N SER A 82 -26.86 -4.49 -5.26
CA SER A 82 -26.73 -4.79 -3.83
C SER A 82 -26.66 -3.52 -2.97
N LEU A 83 -27.59 -2.60 -3.19
CA LEU A 83 -27.69 -1.36 -2.42
C LEU A 83 -28.14 -1.63 -0.97
N ASP A 84 -27.64 -0.80 -0.06
CA ASP A 84 -28.13 -0.73 1.31
C ASP A 84 -29.46 0.03 1.36
N THR A 85 -30.47 -0.56 2.02
CA THR A 85 -31.84 -0.06 2.05
C THR A 85 -32.18 0.75 3.30
N ASP A 86 -31.31 0.74 4.32
CA ASP A 86 -31.46 1.55 5.53
C ASP A 86 -30.12 2.20 5.94
N ASN A 87 -30.00 3.50 5.71
CA ASN A 87 -28.83 4.29 6.06
C ASN A 87 -28.86 4.86 7.50
N THR A 88 -29.80 4.40 8.35
CA THR A 88 -29.94 4.90 9.73
C THR A 88 -29.16 4.06 10.75
N ASN A 89 -28.57 2.94 10.31
CA ASN A 89 -27.78 2.06 11.16
C ASN A 89 -26.47 1.64 10.46
N TYR A 90 -25.51 1.12 11.24
CA TYR A 90 -24.16 0.83 10.75
C TYR A 90 -24.01 -0.56 10.11
N THR A 91 -25.11 -1.29 9.89
CA THR A 91 -25.09 -2.66 9.34
C THR A 91 -25.78 -2.68 8.00
N PHE A 92 -25.24 -3.47 7.07
CA PHE A 92 -25.84 -3.58 5.74
C PHE A 92 -27.27 -4.17 5.83
N GLU A 93 -28.25 -3.43 5.33
CA GLU A 93 -29.63 -3.88 5.17
C GLU A 93 -29.96 -3.99 3.67
N GLY A 94 -29.53 -5.06 3.03
CA GLY A 94 -29.84 -5.32 1.62
C GLY A 94 -29.70 -6.81 1.29
N ASN A 95 -29.80 -7.14 -0.01
CA ASN A 95 -29.47 -8.48 -0.48
C ASN A 95 -28.03 -8.46 -1.02
N PRO A 96 -27.08 -9.19 -0.43
CA PRO A 96 -25.72 -9.28 -0.93
C PRO A 96 -25.67 -9.83 -2.37
N PHE A 97 -24.66 -9.43 -3.13
CA PHE A 97 -24.32 -10.13 -4.36
C PHE A 97 -23.52 -11.41 -4.05
N LEU A 98 -24.10 -12.56 -4.37
CA LEU A 98 -23.57 -13.90 -4.06
C LEU A 98 -23.06 -14.67 -5.30
N GLY A 99 -23.31 -14.12 -6.48
CA GLY A 99 -23.17 -14.80 -7.75
C GLY A 99 -21.81 -14.60 -8.41
N ILE A 100 -21.77 -14.86 -9.71
CA ILE A 100 -20.60 -14.62 -10.55
C ILE A 100 -20.98 -13.56 -11.59
N PHE A 101 -20.24 -12.45 -11.60
CA PHE A 101 -20.36 -11.40 -12.60
C PHE A 101 -19.13 -11.45 -13.52
N ASP A 102 -19.31 -12.00 -14.72
CA ASP A 102 -18.26 -12.03 -15.75
C ASP A 102 -18.45 -10.87 -16.72
N GLY A 103 -17.55 -9.90 -16.66
CA GLY A 103 -17.51 -8.80 -17.62
C GLY A 103 -17.14 -9.26 -19.03
N ALA A 104 -16.55 -10.45 -19.21
CA ALA A 104 -16.13 -10.99 -20.50
C ALA A 104 -15.25 -10.01 -21.34
N GLY A 105 -14.54 -9.08 -20.67
CA GLY A 105 -13.74 -8.03 -21.30
C GLY A 105 -14.53 -6.77 -21.70
N HIS A 106 -15.83 -6.73 -21.43
CA HIS A 106 -16.68 -5.55 -21.61
C HIS A 106 -16.55 -4.55 -20.47
N ARG A 107 -17.09 -3.36 -20.73
CA ARG A 107 -16.95 -2.20 -19.86
C ARG A 107 -18.30 -1.67 -19.42
N ILE A 108 -18.38 -1.23 -18.17
CA ILE A 108 -19.47 -0.38 -17.67
C ILE A 108 -18.89 1.03 -17.52
N ASN A 109 -19.45 2.03 -18.21
CA ASN A 109 -18.89 3.38 -18.21
C ASN A 109 -19.86 4.45 -17.72
N ASN A 110 -19.29 5.58 -17.28
CA ASN A 110 -20.00 6.80 -16.88
C ASN A 110 -20.95 6.59 -15.67
N LEU A 111 -20.52 5.79 -14.69
CA LEU A 111 -21.22 5.65 -13.42
C LEU A 111 -21.10 6.95 -12.61
N THR A 112 -22.23 7.59 -12.31
CA THR A 112 -22.28 8.74 -11.39
C THR A 112 -23.06 8.39 -10.14
N ILE A 113 -22.41 8.47 -8.98
CA ILE A 113 -23.04 8.40 -7.65
C ILE A 113 -22.85 9.77 -6.98
N ASP A 114 -23.94 10.40 -6.57
CA ASP A 114 -23.95 11.55 -5.65
C ASP A 114 -24.93 11.19 -4.55
N ASP A 115 -24.43 10.93 -3.34
CA ASP A 115 -25.26 10.47 -2.21
C ASP A 115 -26.31 11.50 -1.77
N GLY A 116 -26.30 12.71 -2.34
CA GLY A 116 -27.32 13.72 -2.10
C GLY A 116 -27.35 14.26 -0.66
N GLY A 117 -26.31 13.95 0.12
CA GLY A 117 -26.20 14.33 1.54
C GLY A 117 -27.13 13.58 2.47
N VAL A 118 -27.50 12.34 2.15
CA VAL A 118 -28.26 11.48 3.08
C VAL A 118 -27.38 10.54 3.89
N GLY A 119 -26.06 10.48 3.65
CA GLY A 119 -25.12 9.63 4.38
C GLY A 119 -25.25 8.15 4.01
N ASN A 120 -25.30 7.85 2.72
CA ASN A 120 -25.40 6.46 2.29
C ASN A 120 -24.04 5.75 2.40
N ASP A 121 -24.10 4.52 2.94
CA ASP A 121 -22.97 3.62 3.04
C ASP A 121 -22.90 2.65 1.85
N TYR A 122 -21.83 1.87 1.80
CA TYR A 122 -21.64 0.80 0.80
C TYR A 122 -21.75 1.33 -0.63
N LEU A 123 -21.07 2.43 -0.95
CA LEU A 123 -21.15 3.05 -2.27
C LEU A 123 -20.23 2.37 -3.29
N GLY A 124 -20.74 2.16 -4.50
CA GLY A 124 -20.00 1.58 -5.63
C GLY A 124 -20.91 1.04 -6.72
N LEU A 125 -20.33 0.39 -7.74
CA LEU A 125 -21.14 -0.40 -8.68
C LEU A 125 -21.90 -1.50 -7.93
N PHE A 126 -21.21 -2.20 -7.02
CA PHE A 126 -21.77 -3.13 -6.05
C PHE A 126 -21.72 -2.50 -4.64
N GLY A 127 -22.76 -2.65 -3.84
CA GLY A 127 -22.72 -2.19 -2.45
C GLY A 127 -22.03 -3.21 -1.54
N TYR A 128 -22.57 -4.43 -1.52
CA TYR A 128 -22.06 -5.55 -0.74
C TYR A 128 -21.92 -6.80 -1.60
N THR A 129 -20.77 -7.45 -1.54
CA THR A 129 -20.51 -8.72 -2.23
C THR A 129 -20.09 -9.76 -1.19
N GLU A 130 -20.66 -10.97 -1.26
CA GLU A 130 -20.40 -12.04 -0.30
C GLU A 130 -20.24 -13.38 -1.01
N ASN A 131 -19.15 -14.12 -0.78
CA ASN A 131 -18.93 -15.45 -1.39
C ASN A 131 -19.06 -15.50 -2.93
N GLY A 132 -18.96 -14.36 -3.62
CA GLY A 132 -19.17 -14.24 -5.06
C GLY A 132 -17.88 -14.18 -5.87
N GLN A 133 -18.01 -13.87 -7.17
CA GLN A 133 -16.87 -13.51 -8.03
C GLN A 133 -17.20 -12.36 -8.96
N ILE A 134 -16.26 -11.44 -9.16
CA ILE A 134 -16.33 -10.38 -10.17
C ILE A 134 -15.09 -10.47 -11.05
N ASN A 135 -15.28 -10.79 -12.32
CA ASN A 135 -14.20 -11.16 -13.21
C ASN A 135 -14.23 -10.32 -14.50
N ASN A 136 -13.06 -10.00 -15.05
CA ASN A 136 -12.89 -9.50 -16.43
C ASN A 136 -13.72 -8.24 -16.76
N LEU A 137 -13.86 -7.32 -15.80
CA LEU A 137 -14.72 -6.15 -15.90
C LEU A 137 -13.91 -4.85 -15.80
N SER A 138 -14.16 -3.91 -16.71
CA SER A 138 -13.69 -2.54 -16.55
C SER A 138 -14.85 -1.60 -16.18
N VAL A 139 -14.70 -0.84 -15.10
CA VAL A 139 -15.64 0.21 -14.69
C VAL A 139 -14.96 1.57 -14.92
N GLU A 140 -15.33 2.23 -16.01
CA GLU A 140 -14.59 3.39 -16.53
C GLU A 140 -15.35 4.71 -16.36
N ASN A 141 -14.57 5.79 -16.16
CA ASN A 141 -15.10 7.14 -16.01
C ASN A 141 -16.17 7.25 -14.90
N ILE A 142 -15.87 6.71 -13.73
CA ILE A 142 -16.74 6.85 -12.57
C ILE A 142 -16.63 8.26 -11.99
N THR A 143 -17.71 8.73 -11.38
CA THR A 143 -17.72 9.91 -10.51
C THR A 143 -18.54 9.55 -9.28
N ILE A 144 -17.86 9.33 -8.15
CA ILE A 144 -18.51 9.07 -6.87
C ILE A 144 -18.27 10.27 -5.96
N LYS A 145 -19.34 10.88 -5.48
CA LYS A 145 -19.30 12.04 -4.60
C LYS A 145 -20.08 11.74 -3.32
N VAL A 146 -19.35 11.82 -2.21
CA VAL A 146 -19.82 11.56 -0.85
C VAL A 146 -19.96 12.91 -0.14
N VAL A 147 -21.19 13.40 0.00
CA VAL A 147 -21.49 14.73 0.53
C VAL A 147 -21.60 14.72 2.06
N GLU A 148 -22.17 13.67 2.64
CA GLU A 148 -22.14 13.39 4.08
C GLU A 148 -21.26 12.17 4.38
N GLU A 149 -20.99 11.88 5.65
CA GLU A 149 -20.11 10.76 6.02
C GLU A 149 -20.57 9.42 5.41
N SER A 150 -19.61 8.63 4.90
CA SER A 150 -19.83 7.26 4.43
C SER A 150 -18.79 6.32 5.03
N TYR A 151 -19.23 5.14 5.45
CA TYR A 151 -18.38 4.12 6.04
C TYR A 151 -17.58 3.35 5.01
N PHE A 152 -18.17 3.05 3.85
CA PHE A 152 -17.56 2.20 2.83
C PHE A 152 -17.84 2.73 1.44
N THR A 153 -16.80 3.18 0.75
CA THR A 153 -16.90 3.64 -0.63
C THR A 153 -15.83 2.99 -1.49
N GLY A 154 -16.24 2.38 -2.60
CA GLY A 154 -15.35 1.86 -3.62
C GLY A 154 -15.92 1.99 -5.02
N GLY A 155 -15.07 2.20 -6.03
CA GLY A 155 -15.54 2.34 -7.41
C GLY A 155 -16.22 1.10 -7.97
N LEU A 156 -15.71 -0.09 -7.62
CA LEU A 156 -16.31 -1.37 -7.97
C LEU A 156 -17.23 -1.87 -6.85
N ALA A 157 -16.75 -1.95 -5.61
CA ALA A 157 -17.59 -2.38 -4.49
C ALA A 157 -17.36 -1.54 -3.22
N GLY A 158 -18.44 -1.20 -2.51
CA GLY A 158 -18.33 -0.61 -1.18
C GLY A 158 -17.69 -1.60 -0.20
N PHE A 159 -18.23 -2.81 -0.14
CA PHE A 159 -17.78 -3.88 0.75
C PHE A 159 -17.65 -5.21 0.00
N ASN A 160 -16.47 -5.81 0.14
CA ASN A 160 -16.16 -7.15 -0.31
C ASN A 160 -15.94 -8.05 0.91
N ASP A 161 -16.83 -9.03 1.06
CA ASP A 161 -16.74 -10.11 2.04
C ASP A 161 -16.50 -11.42 1.30
N THR A 162 -15.34 -12.06 1.45
CA THR A 162 -14.97 -13.35 0.82
C THR A 162 -15.07 -13.44 -0.72
N THR A 163 -15.47 -12.37 -1.43
CA THR A 163 -15.64 -12.37 -2.90
C THR A 163 -14.27 -12.27 -3.57
N THR A 164 -14.09 -13.04 -4.64
CA THR A 164 -12.89 -12.96 -5.48
C THR A 164 -13.08 -11.92 -6.58
N VAL A 165 -12.16 -10.98 -6.71
CA VAL A 165 -12.15 -9.97 -7.79
C VAL A 165 -10.92 -10.17 -8.65
N THR A 166 -11.11 -10.53 -9.93
CA THR A 166 -9.99 -10.85 -10.83
C THR A 166 -10.07 -10.13 -12.17
N ASN A 167 -8.92 -9.68 -12.67
CA ASN A 167 -8.80 -9.04 -13.99
C ASN A 167 -9.73 -7.83 -14.17
N CYS A 168 -9.88 -7.03 -13.11
CA CYS A 168 -10.76 -5.87 -13.12
C CYS A 168 -9.99 -4.55 -13.17
N TYR A 169 -10.60 -3.54 -13.78
CA TYR A 169 -10.05 -2.19 -13.89
C TYR A 169 -11.07 -1.13 -13.47
N VAL A 170 -10.64 -0.12 -12.72
CA VAL A 170 -11.50 1.03 -12.38
C VAL A 170 -10.80 2.36 -12.66
N SER A 171 -11.50 3.31 -13.30
CA SER A 171 -10.99 4.66 -13.55
C SER A 171 -12.05 5.75 -13.39
N GLY A 172 -11.62 6.97 -13.07
CA GLY A 172 -12.51 8.09 -12.74
C GLY A 172 -12.07 8.83 -11.48
N GLU A 173 -13.05 9.31 -10.71
CA GLU A 173 -12.86 10.12 -9.51
C GLU A 173 -13.77 9.68 -8.37
N ILE A 174 -13.21 9.63 -7.16
CA ILE A 174 -13.96 9.45 -5.92
C ILE A 174 -13.62 10.64 -5.00
N SER A 175 -14.66 11.34 -4.53
CA SER A 175 -14.51 12.49 -3.65
C SER A 175 -15.42 12.39 -2.44
N ALA A 176 -14.94 12.82 -1.29
CA ALA A 176 -15.71 12.94 -0.06
C ALA A 176 -15.46 14.30 0.59
N VAL A 177 -16.46 14.83 1.29
CA VAL A 177 -16.35 16.15 1.95
C VAL A 177 -15.55 16.05 3.24
N ARG A 178 -15.95 15.15 4.15
CA ARG A 178 -15.30 14.95 5.46
C ARG A 178 -15.82 13.70 6.18
N TYR A 179 -15.09 13.27 7.21
CA TYR A 179 -15.49 12.23 8.18
C TYR A 179 -15.86 10.86 7.58
N SER A 180 -15.53 10.62 6.31
CA SER A 180 -15.69 9.29 5.75
C SER A 180 -14.71 8.33 6.41
N ARG A 181 -15.05 7.05 6.45
CA ARG A 181 -14.22 6.10 7.20
C ARG A 181 -13.29 5.26 6.34
N VAL A 182 -13.78 4.77 5.20
CA VAL A 182 -13.03 3.85 4.34
C VAL A 182 -13.33 4.17 2.89
N ILE A 183 -12.29 4.57 2.14
CA ILE A 183 -12.42 4.88 0.72
C ILE A 183 -11.33 4.13 -0.05
N GLY A 184 -11.74 3.28 -0.98
CA GLY A 184 -10.83 2.64 -1.93
C GLY A 184 -11.16 3.03 -3.36
N GLY A 185 -10.16 3.16 -4.22
CA GLY A 185 -10.44 3.39 -5.65
C GLY A 185 -11.28 2.26 -6.27
N MET A 186 -11.04 1.00 -5.90
CA MET A 186 -11.83 -0.15 -6.39
C MET A 186 -12.75 -0.69 -5.31
N ILE A 187 -12.22 -1.01 -4.12
CA ILE A 187 -12.97 -1.65 -3.05
C ILE A 187 -12.87 -0.77 -1.79
N GLY A 188 -13.99 -0.41 -1.16
CA GLY A 188 -13.94 0.28 0.13
C GLY A 188 -13.26 -0.60 1.17
N ARG A 189 -13.95 -1.67 1.61
CA ARG A 189 -13.40 -2.68 2.53
C ARG A 189 -13.37 -4.07 1.91
N ASN A 190 -12.26 -4.76 2.06
CA ASN A 190 -12.07 -6.17 1.72
C ASN A 190 -11.86 -7.00 2.98
N ILE A 191 -12.69 -8.01 3.22
CA ILE A 191 -12.54 -8.98 4.31
C ILE A 191 -12.47 -10.37 3.70
N ASP A 192 -11.43 -11.14 4.01
CA ASP A 192 -11.26 -12.54 3.57
C ASP A 192 -11.28 -12.76 2.03
N GLY A 193 -11.37 -11.68 1.24
CA GLY A 193 -11.47 -11.71 -0.22
C GLY A 193 -10.11 -11.71 -0.91
N GLU A 194 -10.07 -12.26 -2.12
CA GLU A 194 -8.90 -12.26 -3.01
C GLU A 194 -9.07 -11.20 -4.11
N ILE A 195 -8.10 -10.30 -4.24
CA ILE A 195 -8.05 -9.30 -5.30
C ILE A 195 -6.79 -9.53 -6.14
N ALA A 196 -6.97 -9.99 -7.37
CA ALA A 196 -5.86 -10.45 -8.21
C ALA A 196 -5.89 -9.84 -9.62
N ASN A 197 -4.71 -9.45 -10.13
CA ASN A 197 -4.53 -8.90 -11.48
C ASN A 197 -5.44 -7.69 -11.75
N CYS A 198 -5.65 -6.85 -10.74
CA CYS A 198 -6.55 -5.72 -10.78
C CYS A 198 -5.79 -4.40 -10.83
N SER A 199 -6.38 -3.36 -11.42
CA SER A 199 -5.75 -2.04 -11.44
C SER A 199 -6.72 -0.87 -11.33
N THR A 200 -6.20 0.26 -10.84
CA THR A 200 -6.96 1.51 -10.76
C THR A 200 -6.21 2.72 -11.29
N ALA A 201 -6.97 3.63 -11.90
CA ALA A 201 -6.50 4.95 -12.31
C ALA A 201 -7.36 6.06 -11.69
N ASN A 202 -8.01 5.79 -10.55
CA ASN A 202 -8.88 6.74 -9.88
C ASN A 202 -8.08 7.80 -9.13
N ASN A 203 -8.48 9.07 -9.27
CA ASN A 203 -8.09 10.08 -8.29
C ASN A 203 -9.03 10.01 -7.10
N VAL A 204 -8.47 9.97 -5.89
CA VAL A 204 -9.23 9.84 -4.63
C VAL A 204 -8.99 11.09 -3.78
N TYR A 205 -10.07 11.80 -3.48
CA TYR A 205 -10.11 13.02 -2.68
C TYR A 205 -10.95 12.77 -1.42
N PRO A 206 -10.37 12.20 -0.34
CA PRO A 206 -11.15 11.73 0.80
C PRO A 206 -11.70 12.84 1.70
N GLY A 207 -11.30 14.10 1.52
CA GLY A 207 -11.71 15.22 2.39
C GLY A 207 -11.09 15.20 3.78
N GLU A 208 -11.55 16.11 4.65
CA GLU A 208 -11.01 16.28 6.01
C GLU A 208 -11.42 15.12 6.95
N HIS A 209 -10.57 14.79 7.92
CA HIS A 209 -10.85 13.78 8.96
C HIS A 209 -11.18 12.36 8.45
N THR A 210 -10.91 12.06 7.20
CA THR A 210 -11.18 10.73 6.63
C THR A 210 -10.05 9.76 6.92
N THR A 211 -10.40 8.51 7.22
CA THR A 211 -9.45 7.44 7.56
C THR A 211 -9.40 6.35 6.48
N GLU A 212 -8.45 5.41 6.58
CA GLU A 212 -8.39 4.18 5.79
C GLU A 212 -8.61 4.41 4.27
N VAL A 213 -7.72 5.18 3.64
CA VAL A 213 -7.86 5.61 2.24
C VAL A 213 -6.82 4.96 1.34
N GLY A 214 -7.27 4.24 0.31
CA GLY A 214 -6.39 3.59 -0.66
C GLY A 214 -6.74 3.88 -2.12
N GLY A 215 -5.73 3.92 -2.99
CA GLY A 215 -5.97 4.00 -4.43
C GLY A 215 -6.61 2.74 -5.02
N LEU A 216 -6.46 1.57 -4.39
CA LEU A 216 -7.16 0.33 -4.74
C LEU A 216 -8.16 -0.06 -3.65
N ILE A 217 -7.71 -0.18 -2.40
CA ILE A 217 -8.52 -0.66 -1.28
C ILE A 217 -8.41 0.29 -0.09
N GLY A 218 -9.52 0.73 0.49
CA GLY A 218 -9.45 1.54 1.71
C GLY A 218 -8.93 0.72 2.90
N SER A 219 -9.58 -0.42 3.16
CA SER A 219 -9.30 -1.31 4.29
C SER A 219 -9.26 -2.78 3.84
N ASN A 220 -8.15 -3.48 4.09
CA ASN A 220 -7.99 -4.91 3.84
C ASN A 220 -7.84 -5.67 5.16
N VAL A 221 -8.65 -6.70 5.39
CA VAL A 221 -8.64 -7.53 6.60
C VAL A 221 -8.58 -9.00 6.20
N ASN A 222 -7.48 -9.69 6.52
CA ASN A 222 -7.26 -11.10 6.17
C ASN A 222 -7.41 -11.43 4.67
N GLY A 223 -7.37 -10.41 3.81
CA GLY A 223 -7.48 -10.55 2.35
C GLY A 223 -6.13 -10.74 1.67
N VAL A 224 -6.18 -11.28 0.45
CA VAL A 224 -5.00 -11.58 -0.39
C VAL A 224 -4.97 -10.68 -1.60
N ILE A 225 -3.91 -9.87 -1.75
CA ILE A 225 -3.76 -8.90 -2.83
C ILE A 225 -2.54 -9.28 -3.68
N THR A 226 -2.75 -9.61 -4.95
CA THR A 226 -1.69 -10.12 -5.83
C THR A 226 -1.70 -9.49 -7.22
N ASN A 227 -0.54 -9.11 -7.74
CA ASN A 227 -0.39 -8.54 -9.10
C ASN A 227 -1.28 -7.32 -9.36
N CYS A 228 -1.45 -6.46 -8.35
CA CYS A 228 -2.32 -5.29 -8.46
C CYS A 228 -1.53 -3.99 -8.52
N TYR A 229 -2.07 -2.98 -9.21
CA TYR A 229 -1.40 -1.68 -9.28
C TYR A 229 -2.33 -0.47 -9.39
N THR A 230 -1.81 0.69 -8.96
CA THR A 230 -2.54 1.96 -9.03
C THR A 230 -1.70 3.06 -9.67
N THR A 231 -2.35 3.93 -10.44
CA THR A 231 -1.70 5.09 -11.06
C THR A 231 -2.33 6.43 -10.68
N GLY A 232 -3.57 6.42 -10.17
CA GLY A 232 -4.27 7.63 -9.76
C GLY A 232 -3.78 8.15 -8.40
N ALA A 233 -3.94 9.45 -8.15
CA ALA A 233 -3.44 10.09 -6.93
C ALA A 233 -4.40 9.92 -5.75
N VAL A 234 -3.86 9.89 -4.53
CA VAL A 234 -4.62 9.96 -3.29
C VAL A 234 -4.28 11.29 -2.60
N SER A 235 -5.26 12.18 -2.48
CA SER A 235 -5.03 13.56 -2.01
C SER A 235 -5.98 13.89 -0.86
N GLY A 236 -5.59 13.50 0.35
CA GLY A 236 -6.29 13.87 1.58
C GLY A 236 -5.95 15.24 2.11
N GLU A 237 -6.79 15.70 3.02
CA GLU A 237 -6.73 17.03 3.61
C GLU A 237 -6.42 16.97 5.12
N TYR A 238 -6.76 18.02 5.85
CA TYR A 238 -6.50 18.13 7.28
C TYR A 238 -7.07 16.94 8.06
N MET A 239 -6.27 16.39 8.98
CA MET A 239 -6.62 15.23 9.81
C MET A 239 -7.02 13.96 9.03
N SER A 240 -6.73 13.88 7.73
CA SER A 240 -6.78 12.61 7.01
C SER A 240 -5.72 11.65 7.53
N ASN A 241 -6.04 10.36 7.61
CA ASN A 241 -5.20 9.36 8.25
C ASN A 241 -5.18 8.02 7.50
N GLU A 242 -4.07 7.30 7.59
CA GLU A 242 -3.85 5.97 6.98
C GLU A 242 -4.06 6.00 5.47
N LEU A 243 -3.33 6.88 4.78
CA LEU A 243 -3.39 7.04 3.33
C LEU A 243 -2.32 6.17 2.67
N GLY A 244 -2.75 5.29 1.76
CA GLY A 244 -1.86 4.50 0.92
C GLY A 244 -2.16 4.68 -0.57
N GLY A 245 -1.14 4.68 -1.41
CA GLY A 245 -1.35 4.69 -2.86
C GLY A 245 -2.03 3.41 -3.37
N LEU A 246 -1.82 2.26 -2.68
CA LEU A 246 -2.53 1.00 -2.96
C LEU A 246 -3.61 0.74 -1.89
N ILE A 247 -3.21 0.65 -0.61
CA ILE A 247 -4.10 0.27 0.50
C ILE A 247 -4.00 1.29 1.64
N GLY A 248 -5.12 1.79 2.14
CA GLY A 248 -5.09 2.67 3.33
C GLY A 248 -4.60 1.93 4.57
N ARG A 249 -5.40 0.95 5.01
CA ARG A 249 -5.07 0.07 6.13
C ARG A 249 -5.12 -1.39 5.73
N CYS A 250 -4.13 -2.16 6.14
CA CYS A 250 -4.08 -3.60 5.95
C CYS A 250 -3.88 -4.29 7.30
N ASN A 251 -4.70 -5.29 7.63
CA ASN A 251 -4.58 -6.11 8.85
C ASN A 251 -4.63 -7.60 8.49
N ASP A 252 -3.68 -8.39 8.99
CA ASP A 252 -3.66 -9.86 8.89
C ASP A 252 -3.72 -10.46 7.46
N GLY A 253 -3.40 -9.68 6.43
CA GLY A 253 -3.44 -10.07 5.01
C GLY A 253 -2.07 -10.26 4.35
N THR A 254 -2.10 -10.42 3.03
CA THR A 254 -0.89 -10.54 2.20
C THR A 254 -0.94 -9.61 1.01
N ILE A 255 0.21 -9.00 0.68
CA ILE A 255 0.38 -8.12 -0.48
C ILE A 255 1.60 -8.59 -1.25
N THR A 256 1.40 -9.06 -2.49
CA THR A 256 2.48 -9.67 -3.29
C THR A 256 2.48 -9.12 -4.72
N ASP A 257 3.67 -8.80 -5.24
CA ASP A 257 3.88 -8.37 -6.62
C ASP A 257 3.01 -7.16 -7.01
N CYS A 258 2.81 -6.23 -6.08
CA CYS A 258 1.98 -5.04 -6.26
C CYS A 258 2.80 -3.77 -6.34
N TYR A 259 2.29 -2.76 -7.07
CA TYR A 259 2.99 -1.48 -7.17
C TYR A 259 2.07 -0.28 -7.31
N THR A 260 2.64 0.91 -7.09
CA THR A 260 1.93 2.16 -7.32
C THR A 260 2.83 3.26 -7.86
N THR A 261 2.25 4.08 -8.74
CA THR A 261 2.88 5.27 -9.31
C THR A 261 2.11 6.54 -8.98
N GLY A 262 0.98 6.44 -8.27
CA GLY A 262 0.17 7.58 -7.87
C GLY A 262 0.86 8.37 -6.75
N ASN A 263 0.78 9.70 -6.82
CA ASN A 263 1.24 10.55 -5.72
C ASN A 263 0.28 10.44 -4.53
N VAL A 264 0.83 10.58 -3.32
CA VAL A 264 0.05 10.57 -2.08
C VAL A 264 0.30 11.85 -1.31
N SER A 265 -0.77 12.56 -0.95
CA SER A 265 -0.69 13.73 -0.07
C SER A 265 -1.73 13.67 1.04
N GLY A 266 -1.39 14.14 2.24
CA GLY A 266 -2.33 14.18 3.36
C GLY A 266 -1.69 14.61 4.67
N TYR A 267 -2.35 14.33 5.81
CA TYR A 267 -1.99 14.96 7.08
C TYR A 267 -1.28 14.04 8.08
N MET A 268 -1.79 12.84 8.41
CA MET A 268 -1.18 11.97 9.44
C MET A 268 -0.22 10.91 8.85
N GLN A 269 -0.62 9.64 8.78
CA GLN A 269 0.17 8.55 8.22
C GLN A 269 0.03 8.47 6.70
N LEU A 270 1.17 8.49 5.99
CA LEU A 270 1.25 8.37 4.54
C LEU A 270 2.19 7.23 4.14
N GLY A 271 1.70 6.32 3.31
CA GLY A 271 2.51 5.29 2.66
C GLY A 271 2.37 5.36 1.15
N GLY A 272 3.47 5.19 0.41
CA GLY A 272 3.37 5.08 -1.04
C GLY A 272 2.50 3.88 -1.44
N LEU A 273 2.72 2.72 -0.82
CA LEU A 273 1.93 1.50 -1.00
C LEU A 273 0.83 1.38 0.05
N VAL A 274 1.20 1.35 1.34
CA VAL A 274 0.28 1.10 2.47
C VAL A 274 0.40 2.18 3.53
N GLY A 275 -0.70 2.81 3.91
CA GLY A 275 -0.72 3.80 5.00
C GLY A 275 -0.34 3.18 6.35
N HIS A 276 -1.11 2.18 6.78
CA HIS A 276 -0.90 1.43 8.02
C HIS A 276 -1.00 -0.08 7.80
N ASN A 277 0.07 -0.79 8.14
CA ASN A 277 0.27 -2.21 7.87
C ASN A 277 0.43 -2.98 9.19
N VAL A 278 -0.53 -3.86 9.53
CA VAL A 278 -0.58 -4.59 10.81
C VAL A 278 -0.58 -6.10 10.59
N ASP A 279 0.39 -6.83 11.14
CA ASP A 279 0.45 -8.30 11.12
C ASP A 279 0.40 -8.92 9.69
N ASN A 280 0.79 -8.15 8.66
CA ASN A 280 0.83 -8.59 7.26
C ASN A 280 2.19 -9.14 6.80
N ILE A 281 2.18 -9.73 5.61
CA ILE A 281 3.38 -10.01 4.82
C ILE A 281 3.30 -9.22 3.50
N VAL A 282 4.29 -8.36 3.26
CA VAL A 282 4.43 -7.56 2.03
C VAL A 282 5.67 -8.02 1.28
N THR A 283 5.51 -8.51 0.04
CA THR A 283 6.59 -9.12 -0.73
C THR A 283 6.63 -8.61 -2.16
N ASN A 284 7.83 -8.32 -2.68
CA ASN A 284 8.07 -7.91 -4.07
C ASN A 284 7.25 -6.67 -4.50
N CYS A 285 7.05 -5.72 -3.60
CA CYS A 285 6.23 -4.54 -3.88
C CYS A 285 7.07 -3.27 -4.02
N TYR A 286 6.59 -2.31 -4.81
CA TYR A 286 7.29 -1.04 -4.96
C TYR A 286 6.38 0.17 -5.14
N ALA A 287 6.87 1.34 -4.72
CA ALA A 287 6.19 2.61 -4.88
C ALA A 287 7.11 3.68 -5.50
N THR A 288 6.56 4.45 -6.44
CA THR A 288 7.32 5.47 -7.20
C THR A 288 6.73 6.87 -7.11
N GLY A 289 5.49 7.01 -6.63
CA GLY A 289 4.82 8.30 -6.48
C GLY A 289 5.47 9.17 -5.40
N THR A 290 5.41 10.49 -5.59
CA THR A 290 5.88 11.47 -4.59
C THR A 290 4.91 11.52 -3.42
N LEU A 291 5.47 11.65 -2.20
CA LEU A 291 4.71 11.88 -0.97
C LEU A 291 4.87 13.33 -0.50
N THR A 292 3.78 13.96 -0.08
CA THR A 292 3.79 15.33 0.45
C THR A 292 2.83 15.48 1.62
N GLY A 293 3.27 16.15 2.69
CA GLY A 293 2.49 16.28 3.91
C GLY A 293 2.95 15.27 4.96
N GLY A 294 2.06 14.93 5.90
CA GLY A 294 2.33 13.96 6.95
C GLY A 294 3.02 14.57 8.18
N VAL A 295 2.41 14.40 9.34
CA VAL A 295 3.00 14.82 10.62
C VAL A 295 3.41 13.63 11.48
N TRP A 296 2.86 12.43 11.26
CA TRP A 296 3.10 11.30 12.16
C TRP A 296 4.08 10.24 11.59
N GLY A 297 3.73 9.61 10.47
CA GLY A 297 4.55 8.55 9.88
C GLY A 297 4.48 8.60 8.36
N ILE A 298 5.61 8.96 7.73
CA ILE A 298 5.69 9.02 6.27
C ILE A 298 6.73 8.01 5.79
N GLY A 299 6.28 7.05 5.00
CA GLY A 299 7.15 6.06 4.37
C GLY A 299 6.93 6.00 2.87
N GLY A 300 8.01 6.03 2.10
CA GLY A 300 7.90 5.93 0.65
C GLY A 300 7.21 4.65 0.17
N LEU A 301 7.23 3.58 0.96
CA LEU A 301 6.41 2.38 0.76
C LEU A 301 5.31 2.25 1.84
N ILE A 302 5.66 2.34 3.13
CA ILE A 302 4.74 2.09 4.25
C ILE A 302 4.82 3.20 5.28
N GLY A 303 3.70 3.86 5.60
CA GLY A 303 3.67 4.89 6.64
C GLY A 303 4.02 4.32 8.01
N GLU A 304 3.23 3.35 8.45
CA GLU A 304 3.40 2.63 9.72
C GLU A 304 3.32 1.12 9.52
N ASN A 305 4.34 0.41 10.01
CA ASN A 305 4.44 -1.05 10.00
C ASN A 305 4.41 -1.57 11.43
N ALA A 306 3.34 -2.27 11.82
CA ALA A 306 3.17 -2.91 13.11
C ALA A 306 3.23 -4.43 12.93
N TYR A 307 4.31 -5.03 13.43
CA TYR A 307 4.51 -6.48 13.59
C TYR A 307 4.54 -7.26 12.26
N ALA A 308 4.54 -6.56 11.14
CA ALA A 308 4.52 -7.15 9.81
C ALA A 308 5.92 -7.35 9.21
N GLN A 309 6.00 -8.20 8.18
CA GLN A 309 7.24 -8.54 7.45
C GLN A 309 7.27 -7.89 6.07
N ILE A 310 8.36 -7.19 5.76
CA ILE A 310 8.56 -6.47 4.50
C ILE A 310 9.77 -7.07 3.78
N ASN A 311 9.54 -7.71 2.64
CA ASN A 311 10.56 -8.50 1.93
C ASN A 311 10.66 -8.08 0.47
N ASN A 312 11.88 -7.84 -0.03
CA ASN A 312 12.14 -7.55 -1.45
C ASN A 312 11.36 -6.33 -1.97
N CYS A 313 11.22 -5.30 -1.15
CA CYS A 313 10.41 -4.12 -1.48
C CYS A 313 11.25 -2.86 -1.70
N SER A 314 10.71 -1.91 -2.46
CA SER A 314 11.45 -0.65 -2.72
C SER A 314 10.59 0.59 -2.83
N ALA A 315 11.20 1.74 -2.55
CA ALA A 315 10.60 3.05 -2.71
C ALA A 315 11.55 4.01 -3.46
N VAL A 316 11.00 4.73 -4.45
CA VAL A 316 11.76 5.64 -5.31
C VAL A 316 11.22 7.07 -5.26
N GLY A 317 9.97 7.25 -4.87
CA GLY A 317 9.35 8.57 -4.76
C GLY A 317 10.02 9.46 -3.72
N ALA A 318 10.15 10.75 -4.04
CA ALA A 318 10.59 11.76 -3.08
C ALA A 318 9.54 11.98 -1.98
N ILE A 319 10.00 12.31 -0.77
CA ILE A 319 9.18 12.61 0.40
C ILE A 319 9.41 14.05 0.82
N PHE A 320 8.31 14.80 0.96
CA PHE A 320 8.29 16.17 1.46
C PHE A 320 7.40 16.24 2.71
N GLY A 321 8.00 16.08 3.88
CA GLY A 321 7.36 16.32 5.17
C GLY A 321 7.16 17.81 5.45
N GLU A 322 6.28 18.10 6.39
CA GLU A 322 5.97 19.45 6.85
C GLU A 322 6.84 19.85 8.06
N HIS A 323 6.54 21.00 8.65
CA HIS A 323 7.05 21.33 9.98
C HIS A 323 6.51 20.33 11.01
N TYR A 324 7.33 19.98 12.00
CA TYR A 324 6.96 19.04 13.07
C TYR A 324 6.61 17.62 12.59
N SER A 325 7.12 17.19 11.44
CA SER A 325 6.98 15.79 11.05
C SER A 325 7.75 14.90 12.03
N THR A 326 7.06 13.94 12.64
CA THR A 326 7.68 13.12 13.71
C THR A 326 8.56 12.01 13.16
N ARG A 327 8.16 11.33 12.07
CA ARG A 327 8.89 10.17 11.53
C ARG A 327 8.84 10.10 10.02
N LEU A 328 9.99 10.27 9.36
CA LEU A 328 10.15 10.11 7.92
C LEU A 328 11.13 9.00 7.62
N GLY A 329 10.73 8.06 6.76
CA GLY A 329 11.61 7.04 6.21
C GLY A 329 11.46 6.90 4.71
N GLY A 330 12.57 6.76 3.99
CA GLY A 330 12.50 6.57 2.53
C GLY A 330 11.70 5.33 2.12
N LEU A 331 11.70 4.27 2.94
CA LEU A 331 10.85 3.08 2.77
C LEU A 331 9.72 3.04 3.81
N ILE A 332 10.05 3.13 5.10
CA ILE A 332 9.09 2.99 6.20
C ILE A 332 9.21 4.15 7.19
N GLY A 333 8.11 4.85 7.48
CA GLY A 333 8.12 5.93 8.47
C GLY A 333 8.35 5.40 9.89
N TYR A 334 7.48 4.51 10.35
CA TYR A 334 7.54 3.86 11.66
C TYR A 334 7.50 2.34 11.52
N ASN A 335 8.51 1.63 12.02
CA ASN A 335 8.57 0.17 12.03
C ASN A 335 8.58 -0.35 13.47
N ASN A 336 7.54 -1.08 13.87
CA ASN A 336 7.34 -1.56 15.23
C ASN A 336 7.21 -3.09 15.27
N GLY A 337 8.18 -3.78 15.86
CA GLY A 337 8.20 -5.23 16.05
C GLY A 337 7.83 -5.68 17.48
N SER A 338 7.30 -4.81 18.34
CA SER A 338 7.10 -5.07 19.79
C SER A 338 6.23 -6.29 20.14
N ALA A 339 5.32 -6.73 19.25
CA ALA A 339 4.48 -7.91 19.44
C ALA A 339 4.99 -9.16 18.68
N GLY A 340 6.23 -9.12 18.21
CA GLY A 340 6.82 -10.13 17.31
C GLY A 340 6.59 -9.74 15.86
N GLY A 341 7.68 -9.52 15.10
CA GLY A 341 7.61 -9.06 13.70
C GLY A 341 8.52 -7.87 13.42
N GLY A 342 8.11 -6.98 12.51
CA GLY A 342 8.88 -5.77 12.17
C GLY A 342 10.16 -6.07 11.37
N THR A 343 10.19 -7.19 10.64
CA THR A 343 11.36 -7.56 9.83
C THR A 343 11.33 -6.82 8.50
N VAL A 344 12.44 -6.15 8.16
CA VAL A 344 12.66 -5.49 6.87
C VAL A 344 13.86 -6.14 6.21
N MET A 345 13.65 -6.84 5.11
CA MET A 345 14.67 -7.69 4.50
C MET A 345 14.76 -7.48 2.99
N ASN A 346 15.98 -7.32 2.48
CA ASN A 346 16.23 -7.11 1.05
C ASN A 346 15.40 -5.94 0.51
N CYS A 347 15.40 -4.82 1.22
CA CYS A 347 14.64 -3.64 0.80
C CYS A 347 15.55 -2.45 0.51
N PHE A 348 15.07 -1.51 -0.30
CA PHE A 348 15.82 -0.28 -0.55
C PHE A 348 14.98 0.96 -0.80
N ALA A 349 15.55 2.13 -0.49
CA ALA A 349 14.95 3.42 -0.78
C ALA A 349 15.93 4.34 -1.52
N THR A 350 15.44 5.00 -2.57
CA THR A 350 16.26 5.87 -3.43
C THR A 350 15.73 7.30 -3.56
N GLY A 351 14.48 7.53 -3.15
CA GLY A 351 13.89 8.86 -3.11
C GLY A 351 14.46 9.74 -2.00
N THR A 352 14.60 11.03 -2.27
CA THR A 352 15.02 12.02 -1.27
C THR A 352 13.98 12.14 -0.15
N VAL A 353 14.43 12.21 1.10
CA VAL A 353 13.62 12.45 2.28
C VAL A 353 13.88 13.86 2.79
N THR A 354 12.89 14.74 2.66
CA THR A 354 12.97 16.13 3.16
C THR A 354 11.98 16.32 4.31
N GLY A 355 12.46 16.67 5.49
CA GLY A 355 11.63 17.14 6.61
C GLY A 355 11.75 18.64 6.81
N GLY A 356 10.68 19.29 7.29
CA GLY A 356 10.72 20.70 7.66
C GLY A 356 11.44 20.95 8.98
N ASP A 357 11.39 22.20 9.46
CA ASP A 357 11.87 22.56 10.80
C ASP A 357 11.14 21.76 11.88
N PHE A 358 11.85 21.53 12.99
CA PHE A 358 11.37 20.76 14.16
C PHE A 358 10.96 19.32 13.84
N SER A 359 11.48 18.75 12.75
CA SER A 359 11.23 17.34 12.45
C SER A 359 11.96 16.45 13.47
N GLU A 360 11.27 15.46 14.02
CA GLU A 360 11.82 14.68 15.13
C GLU A 360 12.79 13.59 14.65
N ILE A 361 12.39 12.80 13.65
CA ILE A 361 13.15 11.61 13.22
C ILE A 361 13.12 11.48 11.69
N LEU A 362 14.30 11.43 11.06
CA LEU A 362 14.47 11.21 9.63
C LEU A 362 15.47 10.08 9.35
N GLY A 363 15.08 9.14 8.48
CA GLY A 363 15.94 8.07 8.00
C GLY A 363 15.85 7.85 6.50
N GLY A 364 16.98 7.53 5.86
CA GLY A 364 17.00 7.25 4.42
C GLY A 364 16.22 5.99 4.02
N LEU A 365 16.15 4.99 4.90
CA LEU A 365 15.35 3.77 4.73
C LEU A 365 14.19 3.74 5.72
N ILE A 366 14.48 3.84 7.02
CA ILE A 366 13.49 3.76 8.10
C ILE A 366 13.60 4.99 8.99
N GLY A 367 12.49 5.66 9.29
CA GLY A 367 12.49 6.77 10.26
C GLY A 367 12.81 6.26 11.66
N ASP A 368 11.83 5.60 12.29
CA ASP A 368 11.92 5.05 13.65
C ASP A 368 11.71 3.53 13.63
N ASN A 369 12.71 2.79 14.13
CA ASN A 369 12.79 1.34 14.09
C ASN A 369 12.78 0.74 15.50
N VAL A 370 11.68 0.13 15.92
CA VAL A 370 11.36 -0.21 17.32
C VAL A 370 11.16 -1.72 17.50
N TYR A 371 11.95 -2.37 18.36
CA TYR A 371 11.91 -3.84 18.60
C TYR A 371 11.90 -4.69 17.32
N ALA A 372 12.62 -4.25 16.30
CA ALA A 372 12.55 -4.75 14.93
C ALA A 372 13.91 -5.25 14.43
N THR A 373 13.93 -5.81 13.21
CA THR A 373 15.18 -6.25 12.57
C THR A 373 15.23 -5.83 11.11
N THR A 374 16.31 -5.15 10.72
CA THR A 374 16.59 -4.72 9.35
C THR A 374 17.80 -5.48 8.81
N ILE A 375 17.67 -6.11 7.65
CA ILE A 375 18.68 -7.01 7.08
C ILE A 375 18.83 -6.75 5.58
N ASN A 376 20.07 -6.81 5.06
CA ASN A 376 20.34 -6.77 3.62
C ASN A 376 19.66 -5.60 2.90
N SER A 377 19.66 -4.42 3.52
CA SER A 377 18.87 -3.28 3.04
C SER A 377 19.71 -2.03 2.92
N TYR A 378 19.32 -1.12 2.02
CA TYR A 378 20.10 0.10 1.79
C TYR A 378 19.28 1.33 1.42
N ALA A 379 19.87 2.51 1.65
CA ALA A 379 19.33 3.78 1.19
C ALA A 379 20.34 4.54 0.33
N THR A 380 19.85 5.26 -0.69
CA THR A 380 20.70 6.17 -1.50
C THR A 380 20.11 7.56 -1.67
N GLY A 381 18.82 7.77 -1.38
CA GLY A 381 18.19 9.09 -1.48
C GLY A 381 18.67 10.00 -0.36
N ALA A 382 18.95 11.28 -0.67
CA ALA A 382 19.42 12.24 0.32
C ALA A 382 18.43 12.39 1.48
N VAL A 383 18.93 12.59 2.70
CA VAL A 383 18.14 12.91 3.90
C VAL A 383 18.43 14.36 4.26
N ILE A 384 17.39 15.20 4.22
CA ILE A 384 17.48 16.65 4.41
C ILE A 384 16.50 17.04 5.52
N SER A 385 16.99 17.62 6.62
CA SER A 385 16.14 18.16 7.68
C SER A 385 16.15 19.69 7.69
N GLY A 386 15.08 20.29 8.20
CA GLY A 386 15.06 21.70 8.59
C GLY A 386 15.79 21.95 9.91
N ASP A 387 15.66 23.18 10.42
CA ASP A 387 16.27 23.63 11.67
C ASP A 387 15.63 22.93 12.88
N SER A 388 16.37 22.87 13.98
CA SER A 388 15.93 22.30 15.27
C SER A 388 15.39 20.88 15.17
N SER A 389 15.98 20.07 14.28
CA SER A 389 15.57 18.68 14.04
C SER A 389 16.26 17.70 15.00
N GLY A 390 15.60 16.59 15.30
CA GLY A 390 16.05 15.63 16.32
C GLY A 390 17.11 14.65 15.82
N LEU A 391 16.65 13.51 15.31
CA LEU A 391 17.43 12.30 15.04
C LEU A 391 17.50 12.05 13.53
N ILE A 392 18.67 12.17 12.94
CA ILE A 392 18.85 12.17 11.49
C ILE A 392 19.89 11.13 11.11
N GLY A 393 19.49 10.13 10.33
CA GLY A 393 20.37 9.06 9.88
C GLY A 393 20.26 8.79 8.38
N GLY A 394 21.40 8.53 7.73
CA GLY A 394 21.40 8.20 6.29
C GLY A 394 20.72 6.86 5.97
N LEU A 395 20.60 5.94 6.92
CA LEU A 395 19.81 4.70 6.79
C LEU A 395 18.63 4.70 7.76
N VAL A 396 18.88 4.91 9.05
CA VAL A 396 17.85 4.84 10.10
C VAL A 396 17.91 6.09 10.98
N GLY A 397 16.79 6.78 11.20
CA GLY A 397 16.77 7.94 12.11
C GLY A 397 16.98 7.53 13.56
N GLU A 398 16.04 6.77 14.12
CA GLU A 398 16.14 6.15 15.44
C GLU A 398 16.09 4.62 15.32
N ASN A 399 17.08 3.94 15.91
CA ASN A 399 17.11 2.50 16.06
C ASN A 399 16.89 2.16 17.54
N HIS A 400 15.63 1.92 17.91
CA HIS A 400 15.19 1.72 19.28
C HIS A 400 15.04 0.23 19.59
N TYR A 401 16.02 -0.35 20.29
CA TYR A 401 16.01 -1.77 20.67
C TYR A 401 15.84 -2.71 19.47
N SER A 402 16.42 -2.34 18.35
CA SER A 402 16.26 -3.02 17.06
C SER A 402 17.62 -3.44 16.50
N ASN A 403 17.66 -4.48 15.67
CA ASN A 403 18.90 -4.94 15.07
C ASN A 403 19.02 -4.46 13.62
N ILE A 404 20.20 -3.97 13.24
CA ILE A 404 20.53 -3.61 11.85
C ILE A 404 21.72 -4.47 11.45
N ASN A 405 21.53 -5.37 10.50
CA ASN A 405 22.56 -6.29 10.05
C ASN A 405 22.75 -6.18 8.54
N ASP A 406 23.99 -6.17 8.10
CA ASP A 406 24.33 -6.26 6.68
C ASP A 406 23.63 -5.18 5.83
N CYS A 407 23.67 -3.93 6.29
CA CYS A 407 23.01 -2.80 5.64
C CYS A 407 23.99 -1.69 5.29
N TYR A 408 23.64 -0.85 4.32
CA TYR A 408 24.49 0.28 3.97
C TYR A 408 23.73 1.50 3.52
N THR A 409 24.38 2.66 3.53
CA THR A 409 23.81 3.86 2.94
C THR A 409 24.80 4.65 2.09
N LYS A 410 24.25 5.19 1.01
CA LYS A 410 24.85 6.19 0.10
C LYS A 410 24.06 7.50 0.12
N ALA A 411 23.08 7.63 1.03
CA ALA A 411 22.29 8.84 1.23
C ALA A 411 23.15 9.94 1.86
N SER A 412 23.30 11.09 1.19
CA SER A 412 23.86 12.29 1.83
C SER A 412 22.95 12.73 2.97
N VAL A 413 23.53 13.15 4.09
CA VAL A 413 22.80 13.66 5.26
C VAL A 413 23.04 15.16 5.35
N VAL A 414 21.98 15.95 5.32
CA VAL A 414 22.01 17.41 5.45
C VAL A 414 21.08 17.81 6.57
N SER A 415 21.59 18.49 7.60
CA SER A 415 20.77 19.01 8.70
C SER A 415 20.76 20.53 8.74
N GLY A 416 19.62 21.10 9.17
CA GLY A 416 19.52 22.50 9.56
C GLY A 416 20.26 22.83 10.87
N ASP A 417 20.21 24.10 11.26
CA ASP A 417 20.84 24.61 12.48
C ASP A 417 20.16 24.04 13.73
N ASN A 418 20.90 23.97 14.86
CA ASN A 418 20.41 23.50 16.16
C ASN A 418 19.84 22.07 16.17
N SER A 419 20.37 21.18 15.33
CA SER A 419 19.93 19.79 15.26
C SER A 419 20.66 18.90 16.28
N ASP A 420 20.05 17.80 16.74
CA ASP A 420 20.55 17.05 17.90
C ASP A 420 21.50 15.89 17.58
N SER A 421 21.04 14.87 16.85
CA SER A 421 21.81 13.63 16.65
C SER A 421 21.89 13.28 15.17
N ILE A 422 23.06 13.48 14.57
CA ILE A 422 23.27 13.38 13.12
C ILE A 422 24.32 12.31 12.83
N GLY A 423 23.91 11.23 12.14
CA GLY A 423 24.79 10.13 11.80
C GLY A 423 24.73 9.74 10.33
N GLY A 424 25.88 9.38 9.76
CA GLY A 424 25.94 8.89 8.37
C GLY A 424 25.10 7.63 8.14
N LEU A 425 25.09 6.66 9.06
CA LEU A 425 24.22 5.48 9.02
C LEU A 425 22.98 5.66 9.89
N VAL A 426 23.18 5.98 11.19
CA VAL A 426 22.09 6.03 12.19
C VAL A 426 22.13 7.32 12.98
N GLY A 427 20.99 7.99 13.15
CA GLY A 427 20.91 9.18 14.01
C GLY A 427 21.13 8.82 15.48
N TYR A 428 20.30 7.91 16.00
CA TYR A 428 20.37 7.43 17.38
C TYR A 428 20.24 5.91 17.45
N ASN A 429 21.17 5.24 18.14
CA ASN A 429 21.06 3.82 18.46
C ASN A 429 20.80 3.60 19.96
N ARG A 430 19.63 3.04 20.30
CA ARG A 430 19.26 2.63 21.65
C ARG A 430 19.38 1.12 21.83
N TYR A 431 20.36 0.70 22.60
CA TYR A 431 20.56 -0.66 23.04
C TYR A 431 19.88 -0.95 24.38
N SER A 432 19.26 -2.12 24.49
CA SER A 432 18.69 -2.66 25.72
C SER A 432 19.62 -3.72 26.30
N ILE A 433 20.26 -3.41 27.43
CA ILE A 433 21.09 -4.39 28.16
C ILE A 433 20.28 -5.56 28.72
N TYR A 434 18.96 -5.39 28.88
CA TYR A 434 18.11 -6.43 29.46
C TYR A 434 17.67 -7.47 28.42
N GLN A 435 17.52 -7.04 27.17
CA GLN A 435 17.05 -7.89 26.08
C GLN A 435 18.15 -8.22 25.05
N GLU A 436 19.32 -7.56 25.17
CA GLU A 436 20.47 -7.70 24.26
C GLU A 436 20.14 -7.40 22.78
N ILE A 437 19.30 -6.38 22.58
CA ILE A 437 18.83 -5.89 21.27
C ILE A 437 19.14 -4.40 21.11
N GLY A 438 19.21 -3.91 19.88
CA GLY A 438 19.81 -2.60 19.56
C GLY A 438 21.18 -2.72 18.91
N VAL A 439 21.45 -3.86 18.26
CA VAL A 439 22.76 -4.21 17.73
C VAL A 439 22.89 -3.77 16.27
N ILE A 440 24.02 -3.17 15.92
CA ILE A 440 24.37 -2.86 14.53
C ILE A 440 25.58 -3.69 14.14
N ARG A 441 25.48 -4.47 13.05
CA ARG A 441 26.56 -5.36 12.57
C ARG A 441 26.74 -5.27 11.07
N ASN A 442 27.98 -5.33 10.64
CA ASN A 442 28.35 -5.41 9.23
C ASN A 442 27.70 -4.31 8.40
N CYS A 443 27.63 -3.10 8.94
CA CYS A 443 27.02 -1.97 8.26
C CYS A 443 28.04 -0.94 7.83
N TYR A 444 27.75 -0.19 6.77
CA TYR A 444 28.62 0.91 6.36
C TYR A 444 27.90 2.15 5.82
N ALA A 445 28.54 3.31 5.97
CA ALA A 445 28.09 4.60 5.44
C ALA A 445 29.19 5.28 4.61
N ILE A 446 28.85 5.76 3.41
CA ILE A 446 29.82 6.32 2.43
C ILE A 446 29.36 7.65 1.84
N SER A 447 28.59 8.41 2.61
CA SER A 447 27.93 9.63 2.14
C SER A 447 28.43 10.85 2.86
N GLU A 448 28.25 12.01 2.23
CA GLU A 448 28.49 13.33 2.82
C GLU A 448 27.57 13.59 4.00
N VAL A 449 28.11 14.21 5.06
CA VAL A 449 27.37 14.66 6.25
C VAL A 449 27.59 16.17 6.40
N LEU A 450 26.59 16.95 6.03
CA LEU A 450 26.58 18.41 6.11
C LEU A 450 25.69 18.86 7.26
N VAL A 451 26.25 19.60 8.21
CA VAL A 451 25.57 19.91 9.47
C VAL A 451 25.46 21.41 9.68
N GLY A 452 24.25 21.88 9.98
CA GLY A 452 23.97 23.26 10.36
C GLY A 452 24.63 23.68 11.68
N ASN A 453 24.70 24.98 11.91
CA ASN A 453 25.34 25.59 13.07
C ASN A 453 24.69 25.16 14.38
N ASN A 454 25.46 25.15 15.47
CA ASN A 454 25.00 24.82 16.83
C ASN A 454 24.33 23.44 16.97
N SER A 455 24.58 22.53 16.03
CA SER A 455 24.15 21.13 16.15
C SER A 455 25.12 20.34 17.02
N GLN A 456 24.67 19.21 17.55
CA GLN A 456 25.46 18.34 18.42
C GLN A 456 25.46 16.89 17.91
N ASN A 457 26.17 16.00 18.62
CA ASN A 457 26.26 14.55 18.35
C ASN A 457 26.40 14.21 16.85
N ILE A 458 27.47 14.68 16.23
CA ILE A 458 27.74 14.54 14.79
C ILE A 458 28.74 13.42 14.56
N GLY A 459 28.36 12.35 13.85
CA GLY A 459 29.26 11.25 13.53
C GLY A 459 29.17 10.76 12.09
N GLY A 460 30.32 10.36 11.53
CA GLY A 460 30.38 9.78 10.18
C GLY A 460 29.64 8.44 10.06
N PHE A 461 29.45 7.73 11.17
CA PHE A 461 28.69 6.49 11.24
C PHE A 461 27.40 6.65 12.06
N ALA A 462 27.47 7.15 13.28
CA ALA A 462 26.32 7.32 14.17
C ALA A 462 26.33 8.67 14.88
N GLY A 463 25.16 9.28 15.07
CA GLY A 463 25.06 10.51 15.86
C GLY A 463 25.23 10.22 17.35
N TYR A 464 24.35 9.39 17.90
CA TYR A 464 24.36 9.00 19.29
C TYR A 464 24.25 7.48 19.48
N ILE A 465 25.04 6.93 20.40
CA ILE A 465 24.92 5.54 20.85
C ILE A 465 24.94 5.50 22.39
N ASN A 466 24.00 4.76 22.99
CA ASN A 466 23.91 4.60 24.45
C ASN A 466 24.71 3.40 25.01
N ASN A 467 25.11 2.45 24.18
CA ASN A 467 25.99 1.34 24.56
C ASN A 467 27.00 1.02 23.44
N ILE A 468 28.27 0.95 23.81
CA ILE A 468 29.41 0.72 22.92
C ILE A 468 29.66 -0.75 22.60
N GLU A 469 29.09 -1.63 23.42
CA GLU A 469 29.18 -3.07 23.23
C GLU A 469 28.09 -3.45 22.22
N HIS A 470 28.46 -4.23 21.20
CA HIS A 470 27.56 -4.68 20.11
C HIS A 470 27.28 -3.66 18.99
N ILE A 471 28.29 -2.87 18.62
CA ILE A 471 28.28 -2.14 17.36
C ILE A 471 29.51 -2.49 16.51
N ASN A 472 29.28 -2.84 15.25
CA ASN A 472 30.31 -3.07 14.24
C ASN A 472 29.90 -2.40 12.94
N GLY A 473 30.72 -1.46 12.48
CA GLY A 473 30.50 -0.79 11.22
C GLY A 473 31.67 0.06 10.75
N VAL A 474 31.57 0.48 9.50
CA VAL A 474 32.64 1.21 8.82
C VAL A 474 32.06 2.47 8.20
N TRP A 475 32.74 3.59 8.32
CA TRP A 475 32.38 4.79 7.55
C TRP A 475 33.55 5.28 6.72
N ASN A 476 33.24 5.92 5.60
CA ASN A 476 34.27 6.54 4.77
C ASN A 476 34.56 7.97 5.26
N ILE A 477 35.78 8.19 5.77
CA ILE A 477 36.23 9.46 6.35
C ILE A 477 36.37 10.57 5.29
N GLU A 478 36.61 10.20 4.04
CA GLU A 478 36.83 11.15 2.94
C GLU A 478 35.49 11.66 2.40
N THR A 479 34.52 10.77 2.24
CA THR A 479 33.19 11.16 1.74
C THR A 479 32.35 11.83 2.81
N SER A 480 32.44 11.40 4.08
CA SER A 480 31.69 12.03 5.16
C SER A 480 32.23 13.40 5.54
N GLY A 481 33.53 13.63 5.34
CA GLY A 481 34.24 14.80 5.87
C GLY A 481 34.47 14.75 7.39
N LEU A 482 34.20 13.62 8.04
CA LEU A 482 34.22 13.45 9.48
C LEU A 482 35.27 12.42 9.92
N ILE A 483 36.12 12.84 10.86
CA ILE A 483 37.13 12.00 11.51
C ILE A 483 36.56 11.16 12.65
N ASP A 484 35.49 11.64 13.29
CA ASP A 484 34.82 10.95 14.40
C ASP A 484 33.64 10.15 13.83
N GLY A 485 33.57 8.86 14.19
CA GLY A 485 32.52 7.96 13.73
C GLY A 485 31.23 8.09 14.53
N VAL A 486 31.35 8.33 15.84
CA VAL A 486 30.24 8.39 16.80
C VAL A 486 30.21 9.75 17.49
N GLY A 487 29.17 10.55 17.22
CA GLY A 487 29.15 11.95 17.64
C GLY A 487 29.15 12.20 19.15
N ASN A 488 28.58 11.30 19.95
CA ASN A 488 28.52 11.46 21.41
C ASN A 488 29.71 10.81 22.16
N GLN A 489 30.69 10.24 21.45
CA GLN A 489 31.78 9.48 22.06
C GLN A 489 33.11 9.65 21.34
N ASN A 490 34.15 9.97 22.10
CA ASN A 490 35.51 10.00 21.59
C ASN A 490 36.47 9.46 22.68
N PRO A 491 37.27 8.41 22.43
CA PRO A 491 37.45 7.71 21.14
C PRO A 491 36.23 6.90 20.71
N ASP A 492 36.15 6.61 19.42
CA ASP A 492 35.10 5.76 18.84
C ASP A 492 35.11 4.34 19.47
N PRO A 493 33.94 3.68 19.58
CA PRO A 493 33.85 2.28 19.98
C PRO A 493 34.71 1.37 19.08
N ALA A 494 35.34 0.35 19.67
CA ALA A 494 36.33 -0.49 18.98
C ALA A 494 35.83 -1.18 17.69
N GLY A 495 34.52 -1.35 17.52
CA GLY A 495 33.92 -1.94 16.32
C GLY A 495 33.51 -0.93 15.24
N VAL A 496 33.59 0.37 15.52
CA VAL A 496 33.24 1.45 14.57
C VAL A 496 34.55 2.04 14.06
N THR A 497 34.83 1.87 12.76
CA THR A 497 36.14 2.27 12.20
C THR A 497 36.03 3.14 10.97
N GLY A 498 36.83 4.21 10.94
CA GLY A 498 36.93 5.12 9.81
C GLY A 498 37.91 4.57 8.79
N LYS A 499 37.53 4.60 7.51
CA LYS A 499 38.34 4.10 6.40
C LYS A 499 38.37 5.09 5.25
N THR A 500 39.48 5.11 4.52
CA THR A 500 39.56 5.83 3.24
C THR A 500 38.75 5.12 2.17
N THR A 501 38.43 5.80 1.07
CA THR A 501 37.78 5.20 -0.10
C THR A 501 38.58 4.00 -0.62
N ALA A 502 39.91 4.13 -0.67
CA ALA A 502 40.79 3.06 -1.14
C ALA A 502 40.72 1.81 -0.25
N GLU A 503 40.69 1.96 1.08
CA GLU A 503 40.50 0.85 2.01
C GLU A 503 39.10 0.24 1.90
N MET A 504 38.06 1.08 1.73
CA MET A 504 36.68 0.63 1.55
C MET A 504 36.46 -0.18 0.26
N HIS A 505 37.39 -0.15 -0.69
CA HIS A 505 37.40 -0.97 -1.90
C HIS A 505 38.21 -2.28 -1.75
N GLN A 506 38.68 -2.61 -0.55
CA GLN A 506 39.39 -3.87 -0.26
C GLN A 506 38.51 -4.81 0.57
N GLN A 507 38.35 -6.06 0.14
CA GLN A 507 37.60 -7.06 0.92
C GLN A 507 38.25 -7.28 2.30
N SER A 508 39.58 -7.18 2.39
CA SER A 508 40.33 -7.37 3.64
C SER A 508 39.99 -6.35 4.73
N THR A 509 39.38 -5.21 4.37
CA THR A 509 38.92 -4.19 5.33
C THR A 509 37.73 -4.67 6.14
N PHE A 510 36.88 -5.52 5.56
CA PHE A 510 35.61 -5.95 6.12
C PHE A 510 35.77 -7.33 6.80
N THR A 511 36.60 -7.36 7.84
CA THR A 511 36.87 -8.61 8.58
C THR A 511 35.59 -9.16 9.21
N ASN A 512 35.35 -10.47 9.06
CA ASN A 512 34.17 -11.20 9.56
C ASN A 512 32.85 -10.93 8.81
N TRP A 513 32.89 -10.26 7.66
CA TRP A 513 31.73 -10.15 6.78
C TRP A 513 31.60 -11.38 5.89
N ASP A 514 30.37 -11.80 5.60
CA ASP A 514 30.09 -12.95 4.76
C ASP A 514 30.12 -12.57 3.27
N PHE A 515 31.30 -12.64 2.66
CA PHE A 515 31.47 -12.45 1.21
C PHE A 515 31.12 -13.69 0.38
N ILE A 516 30.65 -14.77 1.00
CA ILE A 516 30.19 -15.97 0.30
C ILE A 516 28.70 -15.81 -0.02
N ASN A 517 27.88 -15.44 0.97
CA ASN A 517 26.42 -15.47 0.83
C ASN A 517 25.77 -14.07 0.82
N VAL A 518 26.36 -13.08 1.50
CA VAL A 518 25.69 -11.78 1.71
C VAL A 518 26.30 -10.70 0.83
N TRP A 519 27.61 -10.53 0.91
CA TRP A 519 28.33 -9.43 0.28
C TRP A 519 29.13 -9.89 -0.93
N ASN A 520 29.34 -8.97 -1.85
CA ASN A 520 30.35 -9.08 -2.91
C ASN A 520 31.08 -7.74 -3.03
N ILE A 521 32.28 -7.76 -3.61
CA ILE A 521 33.11 -6.57 -3.79
C ILE A 521 33.99 -6.73 -5.02
N GLY A 522 34.00 -5.71 -5.88
CA GLY A 522 34.99 -5.59 -6.94
C GLY A 522 36.26 -5.01 -6.34
N GLU A 523 37.27 -5.84 -6.08
CA GLU A 523 38.55 -5.43 -5.49
C GLU A 523 39.14 -4.21 -6.20
N ASN A 524 39.44 -3.15 -5.43
CA ASN A 524 39.92 -1.85 -5.89
C ASN A 524 38.95 -1.03 -6.76
N GLN A 525 37.74 -1.52 -7.04
CA GLN A 525 36.79 -0.88 -7.95
C GLN A 525 35.52 -0.38 -7.25
N THR A 526 34.92 -1.21 -6.40
CA THR A 526 33.62 -0.93 -5.79
C THR A 526 33.69 -0.97 -4.28
N TYR A 527 32.77 -0.27 -3.63
CA TYR A 527 32.37 -0.60 -2.26
C TYR A 527 31.76 -2.00 -2.19
N PRO A 528 31.66 -2.64 -1.00
CA PRO A 528 30.85 -3.84 -0.84
C PRO A 528 29.42 -3.58 -1.32
N TYR A 529 28.79 -4.58 -1.92
CA TYR A 529 27.37 -4.53 -2.27
C TYR A 529 26.73 -5.88 -1.96
N LEU A 530 25.42 -5.85 -1.68
CA LEU A 530 24.69 -7.06 -1.33
C LEU A 530 24.48 -7.90 -2.59
N ARG A 531 24.72 -9.21 -2.50
CA ARG A 531 24.63 -10.16 -3.63
C ARG A 531 23.26 -10.23 -4.27
N VAL A 532 22.21 -9.95 -3.50
CA VAL A 532 20.82 -9.87 -3.99
C VAL A 532 20.61 -8.70 -4.97
N TYR A 533 21.55 -7.76 -5.07
CA TYR A 533 21.53 -6.66 -6.02
C TYR A 533 22.75 -6.68 -6.95
N LEU A 534 22.58 -6.21 -8.18
CA LEU A 534 23.71 -5.86 -9.04
C LEU A 534 24.26 -4.48 -8.61
N PRO A 535 25.59 -4.30 -8.53
CA PRO A 535 26.15 -3.01 -8.17
C PRO A 535 25.90 -2.01 -9.30
N SER A 536 25.33 -0.86 -8.96
CA SER A 536 25.14 0.26 -9.89
C SER A 536 26.44 0.91 -10.36
N ASP A 537 27.58 0.54 -9.77
CA ASP A 537 28.90 1.18 -9.96
C ASP A 537 29.86 0.34 -10.84
N ILE A 538 29.36 -0.73 -11.48
CA ILE A 538 30.20 -1.70 -12.22
C ILE A 538 30.94 -1.07 -13.42
N ASN A 539 30.50 0.08 -13.94
CA ASN A 539 31.09 0.73 -15.11
C ASN A 539 31.47 2.21 -14.89
N LYS A 540 31.81 2.61 -13.66
CA LYS A 540 32.03 4.04 -13.34
C LYS A 540 33.10 4.74 -14.19
N ASP A 541 34.04 3.98 -14.76
CA ASP A 541 35.07 4.47 -15.67
C ASP A 541 34.58 4.64 -17.14
N GLY A 542 33.34 4.25 -17.43
CA GLY A 542 32.73 4.28 -18.75
C GLY A 542 33.27 3.22 -19.72
N ILE A 543 34.07 2.26 -19.26
CA ILE A 543 34.74 1.25 -20.09
C ILE A 543 34.36 -0.14 -19.59
N VAL A 544 33.45 -0.81 -20.31
CA VAL A 544 33.15 -2.23 -20.06
C VAL A 544 34.37 -3.07 -20.43
N ASN A 545 35.04 -3.63 -19.44
CA ASN A 545 36.24 -4.43 -19.59
C ASN A 545 36.11 -5.82 -18.94
N PHE A 546 37.16 -6.64 -19.04
CA PHE A 546 37.14 -8.02 -18.52
C PHE A 546 36.96 -8.09 -16.99
N LEU A 547 37.30 -7.04 -16.26
CA LEU A 547 37.14 -6.96 -14.82
C LEU A 547 35.64 -6.79 -14.47
N ASP A 548 34.92 -5.94 -15.19
CA ASP A 548 33.47 -5.75 -15.03
C ASP A 548 32.69 -7.00 -15.45
N LEU A 549 33.15 -7.65 -16.52
CA LEU A 549 32.64 -8.96 -16.96
C LEU A 549 32.94 -10.07 -15.94
N SER A 550 34.03 -9.99 -15.17
CA SER A 550 34.35 -10.97 -14.12
C SER A 550 33.45 -10.84 -12.91
N ILE A 551 33.01 -9.62 -12.58
CA ILE A 551 32.06 -9.36 -11.49
C ILE A 551 30.68 -9.95 -11.82
N THR A 552 30.21 -9.74 -13.05
CA THR A 552 28.94 -10.32 -13.54
C THR A 552 29.03 -11.83 -13.77
N ALA A 553 30.15 -12.34 -14.30
CA ALA A 553 30.35 -13.78 -14.52
C ALA A 553 30.40 -14.60 -13.22
N ASN A 554 30.93 -14.04 -12.13
CA ASN A 554 30.94 -14.70 -10.82
C ASN A 554 29.52 -14.91 -10.24
N GLN A 555 28.54 -14.08 -10.59
CA GLN A 555 27.13 -14.31 -10.25
C GLN A 555 26.53 -15.40 -11.15
N TRP A 556 26.77 -15.35 -12.46
CA TRP A 556 26.24 -16.35 -13.42
C TRP A 556 26.72 -17.78 -13.17
N ILE A 557 27.94 -17.97 -12.66
CA ILE A 557 28.48 -19.30 -12.35
C ILE A 557 27.81 -19.93 -11.13
N GLN A 558 27.19 -19.14 -10.25
CA GLN A 558 26.52 -19.61 -9.03
C GLN A 558 25.00 -19.83 -9.23
N GLU A 559 24.43 -19.38 -10.35
CA GLU A 559 23.04 -19.59 -10.76
C GLU A 559 22.83 -20.89 -11.59
N GLN A 560 23.91 -21.65 -11.85
CA GLN A 560 23.89 -23.02 -12.38
C GLN A 560 24.11 -24.04 -11.27
#